data_AF-A0A2S1QCQ8-F1
#
_entry.id   AF-A0A2S1QCQ8-F1
#
_cell.length_a   1.000
_cell.length_b   1.000
_cell.length_c   1.000
_cell.angle_alpha   90.00
_cell.angle_beta   90.00
_cell.angle_gamma   90.00
#
_symmetry.space_group_name_H-M   'P 1'
#
loop_
_entity.id
_entity.type
_entity.pdbx_description
1 polymer ?
#
loop_
_entity_poly.entity_id
_entity_poly.type
_entity_poly.pdbx_seq_one_letter_code
_entity_poly.pdbx_strand_id
1 'polypeptide(L)'
;MLFIELNVSLFSERIIIKYPQMIAFFLILIFGLLPIIIGIYQLIQFVQYLNSWSNIKPNLKIYFLVYGILITFLILYSFIQYYCKVQFSYFLILIPSGFILGIYFFFLSDAQQDYDNQTNK
;
A
#
# COMPACT_ATOMS: atom_id res chain seq x y z
N MET A 1 9.12 42.28 -7.88
CA MET A 1 8.59 41.11 -7.14
C MET A 1 7.24 40.66 -7.73
N LEU A 2 6.22 41.53 -7.77
CA LEU A 2 4.89 41.24 -8.34
C LEU A 2 4.88 40.71 -9.81
N PHE A 3 5.78 41.21 -10.66
CA PHE A 3 5.86 40.78 -12.07
C PHE A 3 6.44 39.36 -12.25
N ILE A 4 7.22 38.86 -11.29
CA ILE A 4 7.81 37.51 -11.35
C ILE A 4 6.75 36.48 -10.93
N GLU A 5 5.98 36.77 -9.87
CA GLU A 5 4.89 35.90 -9.41
C GLU A 5 3.80 35.74 -10.46
N LEU A 6 3.42 36.83 -11.15
CA LEU A 6 2.42 36.79 -12.22
C LEU A 6 2.89 35.94 -13.42
N ASN A 7 4.18 35.98 -13.73
CA ASN A 7 4.76 35.24 -14.85
C ASN A 7 4.90 33.75 -14.53
N VAL A 8 5.20 33.40 -13.27
CA VAL A 8 5.23 32.01 -12.78
C VAL A 8 3.82 31.42 -12.73
N SER A 9 2.79 32.17 -12.32
CA SER A 9 1.41 31.67 -12.31
C SER A 9 0.88 31.45 -13.72
N LEU A 10 1.13 32.37 -14.66
CA LEU A 10 0.73 32.23 -16.07
C LEU A 10 1.49 31.10 -16.78
N PHE A 11 2.75 30.85 -16.42
CA PHE A 11 3.54 29.75 -16.98
C PHE A 11 3.05 28.38 -16.44
N SER A 12 2.74 28.30 -15.15
CA SER A 12 2.09 27.15 -14.50
C SER A 12 0.76 26.81 -15.18
N GLU A 13 -0.12 27.79 -15.35
CA GLU A 13 -1.43 27.59 -16.00
C GLU A 13 -1.29 27.13 -17.45
N ARG A 14 -0.34 27.68 -18.22
CA ARG A 14 -0.12 27.26 -19.61
C ARG A 14 0.43 25.83 -19.73
N ILE A 15 1.22 25.35 -18.77
CA ILE A 15 1.72 23.96 -18.80
C ILE A 15 0.59 22.97 -18.48
N ILE A 16 -0.25 23.29 -17.48
CA ILE A 16 -1.39 22.45 -17.07
C ILE A 16 -2.39 22.30 -18.21
N ILE A 17 -2.66 23.37 -18.96
CA ILE A 17 -3.61 23.36 -20.08
C ILE A 17 -3.04 22.66 -21.33
N LYS A 18 -1.71 22.71 -21.54
CA LYS A 18 -1.08 22.19 -22.77
C LYS A 18 -0.74 20.70 -22.70
N TYR A 19 -0.56 20.14 -21.50
CA TYR A 19 -0.22 18.73 -21.31
C TYR A 19 -1.05 17.99 -20.23
N PRO A 20 -2.38 18.16 -20.19
CA PRO A 20 -3.22 17.51 -19.17
C PRO A 20 -3.10 15.97 -19.24
N GLN A 21 -2.87 15.42 -20.43
CA GLN A 21 -2.70 13.98 -20.66
C GLN A 21 -1.37 13.45 -20.10
N MET A 22 -0.26 14.19 -20.22
CA MET A 22 1.02 13.76 -19.63
C MET A 22 0.96 13.82 -18.10
N ILE A 23 0.37 14.87 -17.54
CA ILE A 23 0.21 15.00 -16.08
C ILE A 23 -0.68 13.87 -15.54
N ALA A 24 -1.81 13.58 -16.19
CA ALA A 24 -2.68 12.47 -15.83
C ALA A 24 -1.96 11.11 -15.92
N PHE A 25 -1.14 10.90 -16.95
CA PHE A 25 -0.32 9.69 -17.10
C PHE A 25 0.66 9.52 -15.94
N PHE A 26 1.41 10.57 -15.56
CA PHE A 26 2.32 10.51 -14.42
C PHE A 26 1.59 10.26 -13.09
N LEU A 27 0.41 10.87 -12.89
CA LEU A 27 -0.40 10.61 -11.70
C LEU A 27 -0.87 9.15 -11.65
N ILE A 28 -1.39 8.60 -12.75
CA ILE A 28 -1.78 7.19 -12.83
C ILE A 28 -0.58 6.27 -12.57
N LEU A 29 0.60 6.63 -13.08
CA LEU A 29 1.81 5.84 -12.90
C LEU A 29 2.28 5.82 -11.43
N ILE A 30 2.25 6.97 -10.75
CA ILE A 30 2.59 7.09 -9.33
C ILE A 30 1.54 6.38 -8.47
N PHE A 31 0.26 6.69 -8.65
CA PHE A 31 -0.82 6.09 -7.86
C PHE A 31 -1.07 4.61 -8.19
N GLY A 32 -0.63 4.13 -9.35
CA GLY A 32 -0.72 2.73 -9.75
C GLY A 32 0.46 1.89 -9.26
N LEU A 33 1.70 2.33 -9.49
CA LEU A 33 2.88 1.52 -9.17
C LEU A 33 3.28 1.58 -7.69
N LEU A 34 3.15 2.74 -7.04
CA LEU A 34 3.59 2.91 -5.66
C LEU A 34 2.88 1.96 -4.68
N PRO A 35 1.54 1.79 -4.75
CA PRO A 35 0.85 0.82 -3.88
C PRO A 35 1.24 -0.62 -4.15
N ILE A 36 1.58 -0.98 -5.39
CA ILE A 36 2.05 -2.33 -5.74
C ILE A 36 3.39 -2.60 -5.08
N ILE A 37 4.34 -1.66 -5.17
CA ILE A 37 5.66 -1.80 -4.54
C ILE A 37 5.53 -1.93 -3.02
N ILE A 38 4.70 -1.08 -2.39
CA ILE A 38 4.45 -1.13 -0.95
C ILE A 38 3.81 -2.47 -0.56
N GLY A 39 2.82 -2.95 -1.32
CA GLY A 39 2.15 -4.22 -1.06
C GLY A 39 3.10 -5.43 -1.17
N ILE A 40 3.99 -5.44 -2.16
CA ILE A 40 5.01 -6.49 -2.30
C ILE A 40 5.98 -6.45 -1.12
N TYR A 41 6.46 -5.26 -0.74
CA TYR A 41 7.34 -5.10 0.41
C TYR A 41 6.70 -5.63 1.70
N GLN A 42 5.42 -5.34 1.93
CA GLN A 42 4.68 -5.84 3.10
C GLN A 42 4.52 -7.36 3.10
N LEU A 43 4.22 -7.97 1.95
CA LEU A 43 4.15 -9.43 1.84
C LEU A 43 5.49 -10.09 2.17
N ILE A 44 6.60 -9.52 1.70
CA ILE A 44 7.94 -10.03 2.01
C ILE A 44 8.22 -9.95 3.52
N GLN A 45 7.94 -8.79 4.14
CA GLN A 45 8.09 -8.61 5.58
C GLN A 45 7.22 -9.60 6.37
N PHE A 46 5.98 -9.80 5.95
CA PHE A 46 5.09 -10.76 6.59
C PHE A 46 5.63 -12.19 6.53
N VAL A 47 6.16 -12.62 5.38
CA VAL A 47 6.80 -13.94 5.23
C VAL A 47 8.04 -14.05 6.13
N GLN A 48 8.83 -12.99 6.29
CA GLN A 48 9.97 -12.97 7.21
C GLN A 48 9.52 -13.15 8.67
N TYR A 49 8.45 -12.48 9.09
CA TYR A 49 7.87 -12.67 10.42
C TYR A 49 7.32 -14.09 10.61
N LEU A 50 6.65 -14.67 9.61
CA LEU A 50 6.21 -16.07 9.67
C LEU A 50 7.38 -17.05 9.82
N ASN A 51 8.48 -16.83 9.11
CA ASN A 51 9.69 -17.67 9.24
C ASN A 51 10.33 -17.55 10.62
N SER A 52 10.19 -16.38 11.27
CA SER A 52 10.73 -16.08 12.59
C SER A 52 9.65 -16.12 13.69
N TRP A 53 8.62 -16.95 13.53
CA TRP A 53 7.43 -16.97 14.40
C TRP A 53 7.72 -17.14 15.90
N SER A 54 8.80 -17.85 16.24
CA SER A 54 9.24 -18.01 17.62
C SER A 54 9.60 -16.68 18.28
N ASN A 55 10.13 -15.74 17.50
CA ASN A 55 10.68 -14.46 17.95
C ASN A 55 9.64 -13.33 17.98
N ILE A 56 8.46 -13.56 17.39
CA ILE A 56 7.36 -12.60 17.45
C ILE A 56 6.90 -12.45 18.90
N LYS A 57 6.67 -11.21 19.32
CA LYS A 57 6.12 -10.87 20.64
C LYS A 57 4.83 -11.67 20.89
N PRO A 58 4.69 -12.39 22.02
CA PRO A 58 3.53 -13.26 22.27
C PRO A 58 2.17 -12.58 22.07
N ASN A 59 2.05 -11.33 22.52
CA ASN A 59 0.82 -10.55 22.40
C ASN A 59 0.52 -10.14 20.94
N LEU A 60 1.53 -10.04 20.07
CA LEU A 60 1.36 -9.68 18.66
C LEU A 60 1.02 -10.88 17.77
N LYS A 61 1.35 -12.11 18.19
CA LYS A 61 1.11 -13.34 17.41
C LYS A 61 -0.34 -13.46 16.92
N ILE A 62 -1.31 -13.19 17.79
CA ILE A 62 -2.72 -13.29 17.40
C ILE A 62 -3.09 -12.28 16.30
N TYR A 63 -2.51 -11.10 16.32
CA TYR A 63 -2.76 -10.06 15.32
C TYR A 63 -2.06 -10.36 13.99
N PHE A 64 -0.84 -10.92 14.02
CA PHE A 64 -0.20 -11.44 12.81
C PHE A 64 -0.99 -12.61 12.18
N LEU A 65 -1.61 -13.45 13.01
CA LEU A 65 -2.47 -14.53 12.55
C LEU A 65 -3.76 -13.98 11.89
N VAL A 66 -4.41 -13.01 12.54
CA VAL A 66 -5.58 -12.31 11.97
C VAL A 66 -5.21 -11.65 10.64
N TYR A 67 -4.07 -10.96 10.57
CA TYR A 67 -3.56 -10.41 9.32
C TYR A 67 -3.41 -11.48 8.24
N GLY A 68 -2.76 -12.60 8.56
CA GLY A 68 -2.55 -13.72 7.66
C GLY A 68 -3.85 -14.29 7.09
N ILE A 69 -4.88 -14.44 7.93
CA ILE A 69 -6.20 -14.89 7.50
C ILE A 69 -6.82 -13.87 6.53
N LEU A 70 -6.82 -12.58 6.88
CA LEU A 70 -7.44 -11.54 6.07
C LEU A 70 -6.76 -11.37 4.71
N ILE A 71 -5.42 -11.39 4.67
CA ILE A 71 -4.68 -11.29 3.40
C ILE A 71 -4.90 -12.54 2.53
N THR A 72 -5.02 -13.73 3.14
CA THR A 72 -5.33 -14.96 2.41
C THR A 72 -6.73 -14.89 1.78
N PHE A 73 -7.73 -14.42 2.53
CA PHE A 73 -9.07 -14.20 1.99
C PHE A 73 -9.08 -13.15 0.87
N LEU A 74 -8.30 -12.08 1.00
CA LEU A 74 -8.19 -11.05 -0.03
C LEU A 74 -7.57 -11.61 -1.32
N ILE A 75 -6.49 -12.39 -1.21
CA ILE A 75 -5.83 -13.04 -2.36
C ILE A 75 -6.78 -14.04 -3.01
N LEU A 76 -7.44 -14.90 -2.21
CA LEU A 76 -8.38 -15.88 -2.72
C LEU A 76 -9.56 -15.21 -3.43
N TYR A 77 -10.13 -14.16 -2.84
CA TYR A 77 -11.19 -13.38 -3.46
C TYR A 77 -10.72 -12.76 -4.78
N SER A 78 -9.53 -12.17 -4.81
CA SER A 78 -8.93 -11.62 -6.03
C SER A 78 -8.76 -12.68 -7.13
N PHE A 79 -8.34 -13.88 -6.74
CA PHE A 79 -8.19 -15.01 -7.65
C PHE A 79 -9.54 -15.48 -8.21
N ILE A 80 -10.56 -15.66 -7.37
CA ILE A 80 -11.91 -16.02 -7.80
C ILE A 80 -12.47 -14.99 -8.78
N GLN A 81 -12.32 -13.70 -8.48
CA GLN A 81 -12.77 -12.60 -9.34
C GLN A 81 -12.11 -12.66 -10.72
N TYR A 82 -10.80 -12.92 -10.77
CA TYR A 82 -10.05 -13.08 -12.01
C TYR A 82 -10.53 -14.29 -12.83
N TYR A 83 -10.68 -15.46 -12.21
CA TYR A 83 -11.12 -16.69 -12.90
C TYR A 83 -12.57 -16.64 -13.37
N CYS A 84 -13.46 -16.10 -12.55
CA CYS A 84 -14.89 -16.00 -12.84
C CYS A 84 -15.23 -14.82 -13.77
N LYS A 85 -14.22 -14.06 -14.25
CA LYS A 85 -14.39 -12.88 -15.13
C LYS A 85 -15.43 -11.89 -14.60
N VAL A 86 -15.43 -11.70 -13.29
CA VAL A 86 -16.39 -10.83 -12.63
C VAL A 86 -16.11 -9.37 -13.02
N GLN A 87 -17.16 -8.54 -13.02
CA GLN A 87 -17.08 -7.15 -13.48
C GLN A 87 -15.99 -6.35 -12.74
N PHE A 88 -15.33 -5.45 -13.48
CA PHE A 88 -14.24 -4.59 -12.99
C PHE A 88 -14.63 -3.74 -11.77
N SER A 89 -15.92 -3.44 -11.58
CA SER A 89 -16.46 -2.71 -10.43
C SER A 89 -16.14 -3.38 -9.09
N TYR A 90 -16.08 -4.72 -9.03
CA TYR A 90 -15.71 -5.45 -7.81
C TYR A 90 -14.21 -5.34 -7.50
N PHE A 91 -13.38 -5.09 -8.51
CA PHE A 91 -11.95 -4.85 -8.34
C PHE A 91 -11.67 -3.51 -7.63
N LEU A 92 -12.56 -2.54 -7.77
CA LEU A 92 -12.46 -1.26 -7.06
C LEU A 92 -12.62 -1.41 -5.53
N ILE A 93 -13.26 -2.48 -5.05
CA ILE A 93 -13.39 -2.78 -3.62
C ILE A 93 -12.10 -3.39 -3.06
N LEU A 94 -11.31 -4.08 -3.89
CA LEU A 94 -10.04 -4.68 -3.47
C LEU A 94 -8.97 -3.64 -3.11
N ILE A 95 -8.96 -2.50 -3.82
CA ILE A 95 -7.99 -1.42 -3.61
C ILE A 95 -8.06 -0.86 -2.17
N PRO A 96 -9.22 -0.38 -1.66
CA PRO A 96 -9.30 0.13 -0.29
C PRO A 96 -9.10 -0.98 0.74
N SER A 97 -9.56 -2.22 0.50
CA SER A 97 -9.32 -3.34 1.41
C SER A 97 -7.83 -3.68 1.56
N GLY A 98 -7.09 -3.68 0.44
CA GLY A 98 -5.64 -3.87 0.44
C GLY A 98 -4.92 -2.74 1.18
N PHE A 99 -5.37 -1.49 0.99
CA PHE A 99 -4.80 -0.34 1.69
C PHE A 99 -5.01 -0.39 3.22
N ILE A 100 -6.21 -0.75 3.67
CA ILE A 100 -6.51 -0.93 5.10
C ILE A 100 -5.63 -2.02 5.70
N LEU A 101 -5.51 -3.15 5.01
CA LEU A 101 -4.61 -4.23 5.45
C LEU A 101 -3.16 -3.79 5.49
N GLY A 102 -2.73 -2.95 4.55
CA GLY A 102 -1.40 -2.39 4.55
C GLY A 102 -1.12 -1.48 5.73
N ILE A 103 -2.05 -0.59 6.10
CA ILE A 103 -1.93 0.24 7.29
C ILE A 103 -1.89 -0.65 8.55
N TYR A 104 -2.78 -1.63 8.63
CA TYR A 104 -2.83 -2.54 9.76
C TYR A 104 -1.51 -3.30 9.96
N PHE A 105 -0.91 -3.78 8.87
CA PHE A 105 0.39 -4.45 8.91
C PHE A 105 1.53 -3.52 9.31
N PHE A 106 1.49 -2.26 8.86
CA PHE A 106 2.49 -1.26 9.24
C PHE A 106 2.57 -1.08 10.75
N PHE A 107 1.43 -0.92 11.43
CA PHE A 107 1.39 -0.83 12.89
C PHE A 107 1.86 -2.12 13.59
N LEU A 108 1.55 -3.29 13.03
CA LEU A 108 2.02 -4.57 13.54
C LEU A 108 3.55 -4.71 13.46
N SER A 109 4.11 -4.31 12.33
CA SER A 109 5.56 -4.35 12.08
C SER A 109 6.30 -3.37 13.00
N ASP A 110 5.76 -2.16 13.20
CA ASP A 110 6.31 -1.13 14.10
C ASP A 110 6.33 -1.63 15.56
N ALA A 111 5.21 -2.16 16.03
CA ALA A 111 5.09 -2.72 17.39
C ALA A 111 6.02 -3.92 17.63
N GLN A 112 6.31 -4.71 16.60
CA GLN A 112 7.28 -5.81 16.67
C GLN A 112 8.72 -5.28 16.67
N GLN A 113 9.03 -4.28 15.85
CA GLN A 113 10.35 -3.66 15.79
C GLN A 113 10.73 -2.99 17.13
N ASP A 114 9.78 -2.34 17.80
CA ASP A 114 9.97 -1.80 19.14
C ASP A 114 10.33 -2.88 20.16
N TYR A 115 9.69 -4.04 20.08
CA TYR A 115 10.01 -5.18 20.93
C TYR A 115 11.40 -5.74 20.64
N ASP A 116 11.76 -5.91 19.37
CA ASP A 116 13.08 -6.40 18.97
C ASP A 116 14.19 -5.46 19.46
N ASN A 117 13.97 -4.14 19.41
CA ASN A 117 14.90 -3.12 19.93
C ASN A 117 15.03 -3.12 21.45
N GLN A 118 13.98 -3.51 22.18
CA GLN A 118 14.03 -3.64 23.64
C GLN A 118 14.72 -4.92 24.09
N THR A 119 14.64 -5.99 23.30
CA THR A 119 15.18 -7.31 23.67
C THR A 119 16.65 -7.48 23.29
N ASN A 120 17.16 -6.66 22.35
CA ASN A 120 18.57 -6.63 21.94
C ASN A 120 19.41 -5.54 22.64
N LYS A 121 18.86 -4.88 23.68
CA LYS A 121 19.59 -3.97 24.58
C LYS A 121 19.99 -4.70 25.85
#